data_AF-A0A2Z6QTL9-F1
#
_entry.id   AF-A0A2Z6QTL9-F1
#
_cell.length_a   1.000
_cell.length_b   1.000
_cell.length_c   1.000
_cell.angle_alpha   90.00
_cell.angle_beta   90.00
_cell.angle_gamma   90.00
#
_symmetry.space_group_name_H-M   'P 1'
#
loop_
_entity.id
_entity.type
_entity.pdbx_description
1 polymer ?
#
loop_
_entity_poly.entity_id
_entity_poly.type
_entity_poly.pdbx_seq_one_letter_code
_entity_poly.pdbx_strand_id
1 'polypeptide(L)'
;MSITLLCLVKGNTLANAFAVNIDRKKLVSHLKKVIKAERQNDFAGVNADKLRLWKVEIGSDYLDDPLKNLTLNDNNKLSVINEIGDYWTEKPPKKHIHVLVEPLALTATSTCEQELLDKLTALQTLHNKPVHEFDVIVSLKQKSYKWVVNIEHTTLEDLKTSIREMYQPPALENDGAVLNFMNDGGRYSPRNDVAF
;
A
#
# COMPACT_ATOMS: atom_id res chain seq x y z
N MET A 1 5.39 -21.68 39.93
CA MET A 1 6.82 -21.35 39.69
C MET A 1 6.83 -20.35 38.56
N SER A 2 7.51 -19.22 38.72
CA SER A 2 7.54 -18.16 37.71
C SER A 2 8.62 -18.38 36.64
N ILE A 3 8.40 -17.76 35.49
CA ILE A 3 9.32 -17.71 34.37
C ILE A 3 9.38 -16.27 33.84
N THR A 4 10.58 -15.82 33.49
CA THR A 4 10.79 -14.54 32.82
C THR A 4 10.97 -14.80 31.33
N LEU A 5 10.11 -14.18 30.52
CA LEU A 5 10.12 -14.30 29.08
C LEU A 5 10.53 -12.95 28.46
N LEU A 6 11.51 -12.97 27.56
CA LEU A 6 11.85 -11.80 26.75
C LEU A 6 10.95 -11.76 25.53
N CYS A 7 10.18 -10.69 25.43
CA CYS A 7 9.20 -10.45 24.39
C CYS A 7 9.71 -9.39 23.41
N LEU A 8 9.39 -9.57 22.13
CA LEU A 8 9.67 -8.59 21.09
C LEU A 8 8.47 -8.46 20.17
N VAL A 9 8.15 -7.23 19.77
CA VAL A 9 7.09 -6.98 18.78
C VAL A 9 7.66 -7.18 17.39
N LYS A 10 6.95 -7.92 16.54
CA LYS A 10 7.33 -8.15 15.15
C LYS A 10 7.48 -6.81 14.42
N GLY A 11 8.62 -6.59 13.75
CA GLY A 11 8.95 -5.35 13.05
C GLY A 11 9.75 -4.33 13.88
N ASN A 12 9.88 -4.51 15.20
CA ASN A 12 10.70 -3.66 16.05
C ASN A 12 12.15 -4.16 16.16
N THR A 13 13.08 -3.29 16.58
CA THR A 13 14.48 -3.67 16.86
C THR A 13 14.63 -4.40 18.19
N LEU A 14 15.69 -5.20 18.35
CA LEU A 14 16.00 -5.91 19.60
C LEU A 14 16.14 -4.96 20.81
N ALA A 15 16.52 -3.70 20.60
CA ALA A 15 16.58 -2.68 21.65
C ALA A 15 15.21 -2.42 22.31
N ASN A 16 14.11 -2.70 21.61
CA ASN A 16 12.75 -2.55 22.11
C ASN A 16 12.22 -3.82 22.79
N ALA A 17 13.03 -4.88 22.91
CA ALA A 17 12.65 -6.07 23.65
C ALA A 17 12.37 -5.73 25.13
N PHE A 18 11.44 -6.45 25.73
CA PHE A 18 11.03 -6.23 27.11
C PHE A 18 10.81 -7.57 27.83
N ALA A 19 11.02 -7.57 29.13
CA ALA A 19 10.88 -8.77 29.95
C ALA A 19 9.48 -8.83 30.58
N VAL A 20 8.87 -10.01 30.56
CA VAL A 20 7.59 -10.29 31.21
C VAL A 20 7.77 -11.41 32.21
N ASN A 21 7.26 -11.23 33.43
CA ASN A 21 7.27 -12.25 34.48
C ASN A 21 5.87 -12.88 34.62
N ILE A 22 5.78 -14.20 34.52
CA ILE A 22 4.51 -14.93 34.60
C ILE A 22 4.67 -16.28 35.31
N ASP A 23 3.62 -16.77 35.98
CA ASP A 23 3.63 -18.14 36.53
C ASP A 23 3.45 -19.18 35.41
N ARG A 24 4.24 -20.25 35.47
CA ARG A 24 4.20 -21.36 34.49
C ARG A 24 2.84 -22.04 34.40
N LYS A 25 2.06 -22.07 35.49
CA LYS A 25 0.71 -22.66 35.52
C LYS A 25 -0.37 -21.74 34.96
N LYS A 26 -0.01 -20.52 34.55
CA LYS A 26 -0.97 -19.62 33.89
C LYS A 26 -1.09 -20.01 32.42
N LEU A 27 -2.26 -19.73 31.87
CA LEU A 27 -2.53 -19.89 30.46
C LEU A 27 -1.87 -18.79 29.62
N VAL A 28 -1.64 -19.08 28.34
CA VAL A 28 -1.19 -18.08 27.35
C VAL A 28 -2.13 -16.87 27.27
N SER A 29 -3.42 -17.03 27.59
CA SER A 29 -4.38 -15.92 27.72
C SER A 29 -3.92 -14.84 28.72
N HIS A 30 -3.32 -15.25 29.83
CA HIS A 30 -2.79 -14.34 30.83
C HIS A 30 -1.52 -13.67 30.32
N LEU A 31 -0.64 -14.41 29.62
CA LEU A 31 0.55 -13.84 29.01
C LEU A 31 0.21 -12.69 28.05
N LYS A 32 -0.81 -12.86 27.20
CA LYS A 32 -1.30 -11.80 26.31
C LYS A 32 -1.71 -10.53 27.08
N LYS A 33 -2.40 -10.68 28.21
CA LYS A 33 -2.82 -9.55 29.05
C LYS A 33 -1.63 -8.85 29.69
N VAL A 34 -0.68 -9.61 30.22
CA VAL A 34 0.53 -9.04 30.85
C VAL A 34 1.38 -8.30 29.81
N ILE A 35 1.59 -8.88 28.63
CA ILE A 35 2.29 -8.23 27.51
C ILE A 35 1.63 -6.89 27.15
N LYS A 36 0.30 -6.87 27.01
CA LYS A 36 -0.43 -5.63 26.72
C LYS A 36 -0.26 -4.60 27.85
N ALA A 37 -0.31 -5.03 29.10
CA ALA A 37 -0.17 -4.15 30.26
C ALA A 37 1.24 -3.54 30.38
N GLU A 38 2.27 -4.27 29.95
CA GLU A 38 3.66 -3.82 29.95
C GLU A 38 3.92 -2.77 28.84
N ARG A 39 3.31 -2.95 27.66
CA ARG A 39 3.48 -2.08 26.49
C ARG A 39 2.15 -1.47 26.04
N GLN A 40 1.47 -0.78 26.95
CA GLN A 40 0.13 -0.23 26.69
C GLN A 40 0.11 0.75 25.51
N ASN A 41 1.17 1.54 25.36
CA ASN A 41 1.29 2.51 24.27
C ASN A 41 1.45 1.80 22.91
N ASP A 42 2.29 0.77 22.84
CA ASP A 42 2.55 0.03 21.59
C ASP A 42 1.33 -0.79 21.15
N PHE A 43 0.45 -1.14 22.09
CA PHE A 43 -0.77 -1.91 21.85
C PHE A 43 -2.05 -1.09 22.10
N ALA A 44 -1.97 0.24 22.00
CA ALA A 44 -3.13 1.11 22.16
C ALA A 44 -4.21 0.74 21.12
N GLY A 45 -5.46 0.59 21.57
CA GLY A 45 -6.58 0.17 20.71
C GLY A 45 -6.60 -1.32 20.31
N VAL A 46 -5.55 -2.10 20.62
CA VAL A 46 -5.52 -3.55 20.34
C VAL A 46 -5.96 -4.33 21.58
N ASN A 47 -6.96 -5.20 21.44
CA ASN A 47 -7.34 -6.07 22.55
C ASN A 47 -6.32 -7.21 22.73
N ALA A 48 -6.11 -7.64 23.98
CA ALA A 48 -5.09 -8.64 24.30
C ALA A 48 -5.32 -9.98 23.57
N ASP A 49 -6.57 -10.38 23.38
CA ASP A 49 -6.97 -11.58 22.61
C ASP A 49 -6.48 -11.55 21.16
N LYS A 50 -6.35 -10.35 20.59
CA LYS A 50 -5.93 -10.11 19.19
C LYS A 50 -4.41 -10.15 19.01
N LEU A 51 -3.64 -10.28 20.08
CA LEU A 51 -2.21 -10.52 19.99
C LEU A 51 -1.96 -11.98 19.58
N ARG A 52 -1.21 -12.20 18.49
CA ARG A 52 -0.64 -13.50 18.15
C ARG A 52 0.72 -13.62 18.81
N LEU A 53 0.95 -14.71 19.52
CA LEU A 53 2.20 -14.97 20.21
C LEU A 53 2.86 -16.19 19.60
N TRP A 54 4.17 -16.12 19.40
CA TRP A 54 4.97 -17.19 18.82
C TRP A 54 6.14 -17.51 19.76
N LYS A 55 6.40 -18.78 20.00
CA LYS A 55 7.62 -19.25 20.66
C LYS A 55 8.78 -19.10 19.69
N VAL A 56 9.82 -18.38 20.09
CA VAL A 56 11.04 -18.19 19.29
C VAL A 56 12.26 -18.31 20.19
N GLU A 57 13.41 -18.61 19.59
CA GLU A 57 14.70 -18.66 20.28
C GLU A 57 15.71 -17.87 19.44
N ILE A 58 15.69 -16.54 19.58
CA ILE A 58 16.56 -15.64 18.82
C ILE A 58 17.66 -15.14 19.73
N GLY A 59 18.90 -15.56 19.48
CA GLY A 59 20.08 -15.11 20.22
C GLY A 59 20.48 -13.68 19.88
N SER A 60 21.21 -13.06 20.81
CA SER A 60 21.79 -11.72 20.65
C SER A 60 22.78 -11.59 19.49
N ASP A 61 23.10 -12.69 18.83
CA ASP A 61 24.22 -12.80 17.90
C ASP A 61 23.76 -12.51 16.45
N TYR A 62 22.43 -12.44 16.25
CA TYR A 62 21.77 -12.11 14.98
C TYR A 62 21.39 -10.61 14.96
N LEU A 63 22.38 -9.72 15.06
CA LEU A 63 22.17 -8.32 15.46
C LEU A 63 21.45 -7.41 14.46
N ASP A 64 21.39 -7.72 13.16
CA ASP A 64 21.04 -6.67 12.18
C ASP A 64 19.80 -6.90 11.30
N ASP A 65 19.28 -8.12 11.12
CA ASP A 65 18.16 -8.35 10.18
C ASP A 65 17.14 -9.50 10.47
N PRO A 66 17.06 -10.12 11.66
CA PRO A 66 16.39 -11.43 11.80
C PRO A 66 14.86 -11.40 11.72
N LEU A 67 14.19 -10.24 11.77
CA LEU A 67 12.73 -10.20 11.96
C LEU A 67 11.92 -10.12 10.67
N LYS A 68 12.52 -9.70 9.56
CA LYS A 68 11.83 -9.61 8.28
C LYS A 68 11.68 -10.98 7.61
N ASN A 69 12.61 -11.91 7.89
CA ASN A 69 12.67 -13.22 7.24
C ASN A 69 12.40 -14.40 8.19
N LEU A 70 11.97 -14.16 9.43
CA LEU A 70 11.69 -15.25 10.38
C LEU A 70 10.51 -16.08 9.86
N THR A 71 10.78 -17.29 9.37
CA THR A 71 9.76 -18.23 8.90
C THR A 71 9.02 -18.79 10.12
N LEU A 72 7.94 -18.12 10.51
CA LEU A 72 7.08 -18.55 11.61
C LEU A 72 6.24 -19.74 11.13
N ASN A 73 6.64 -20.95 11.54
CA ASN A 73 5.85 -22.15 11.33
C ASN A 73 4.69 -22.19 12.36
N ASP A 74 3.50 -22.62 11.95
CA ASP A 74 2.30 -22.67 12.81
C ASP A 74 2.50 -23.50 14.08
N ASN A 75 3.42 -24.47 14.05
CA ASN A 75 3.81 -25.26 15.23
C ASN A 75 4.41 -24.43 16.37
N ASN A 76 4.96 -23.26 16.07
CA ASN A 76 5.55 -22.36 17.06
C ASN A 76 4.53 -21.39 17.66
N LYS A 77 3.28 -21.41 17.17
CA LYS A 77 2.23 -20.52 17.64
C LYS A 77 1.79 -20.92 19.06
N LEU A 78 1.78 -19.96 19.97
CA LEU A 78 1.30 -20.18 21.33
C LEU A 78 -0.23 -20.18 21.35
N SER A 79 -0.80 -21.36 21.60
CA SER A 79 -2.23 -21.55 21.77
C SER A 79 -2.71 -21.05 23.13
N VAL A 80 -3.86 -20.38 23.14
CA VAL A 80 -4.45 -19.70 24.31
C VAL A 80 -4.85 -20.69 25.43
N ILE A 81 -5.15 -21.93 25.04
CA ILE A 81 -5.62 -23.00 25.94
C ILE A 81 -4.49 -23.72 26.69
N ASN A 82 -3.25 -23.57 26.24
CA ASN A 82 -2.11 -24.24 26.85
C ASN A 82 -1.53 -23.39 27.98
N GLU A 83 -0.91 -24.06 28.95
CA GLU A 83 -0.17 -23.41 30.01
C GLU A 83 1.19 -22.93 29.50
N ILE A 84 1.75 -21.92 30.15
CA ILE A 84 3.11 -21.44 29.83
C ILE A 84 4.14 -22.56 30.07
N GLY A 85 3.94 -23.39 31.10
CA GLY A 85 4.81 -24.52 31.42
C GLY A 85 4.92 -25.55 30.29
N ASP A 86 3.90 -25.70 29.45
CA ASP A 86 3.89 -26.69 28.35
C ASP A 86 4.92 -26.34 27.26
N TYR A 87 5.20 -25.05 27.07
CA TYR A 87 6.15 -24.57 26.06
C TYR A 87 7.56 -24.38 26.62
N TRP A 88 7.67 -24.09 27.91
CA TRP A 88 8.95 -23.88 28.61
C TRP A 88 9.04 -24.80 29.83
N THR A 89 9.20 -26.09 29.56
CA THR A 89 9.47 -27.12 30.58
C THR A 89 10.78 -26.80 31.31
N GLU A 90 11.81 -26.45 30.55
CA GLU A 90 13.11 -26.03 31.06
C GLU A 90 13.19 -24.50 31.27
N LYS A 91 14.33 -24.03 31.80
CA LYS A 91 14.56 -22.59 31.94
C LYS A 91 15.09 -22.05 30.61
N PRO A 92 14.43 -21.05 30.00
CA PRO A 92 14.84 -20.57 28.69
C PRO A 92 16.23 -19.92 28.76
N PRO A 93 17.01 -19.95 27.65
CA PRO A 93 18.35 -19.39 27.60
C PRO A 93 18.38 -17.91 27.97
N LYS A 94 19.42 -17.45 28.68
CA LYS A 94 19.56 -16.01 28.96
C LYS A 94 19.91 -15.27 27.66
N LYS A 95 19.54 -13.98 27.56
CA LYS A 95 19.86 -13.08 26.44
C LYS A 95 19.26 -13.47 25.07
N HIS A 96 18.21 -14.28 25.06
CA HIS A 96 17.49 -14.63 23.84
C HIS A 96 16.07 -14.08 23.88
N ILE A 97 15.50 -13.71 22.72
CA ILE A 97 14.06 -13.46 22.62
C ILE A 97 13.34 -14.81 22.68
N HIS A 98 12.33 -14.88 23.54
CA HIS A 98 11.55 -16.09 23.82
C HIS A 98 10.16 -16.05 23.17
N VAL A 99 9.60 -14.84 23.04
CA VAL A 99 8.25 -14.63 22.52
C VAL A 99 8.27 -13.53 21.49
N LEU A 100 7.79 -13.83 20.30
CA LEU A 100 7.48 -12.82 19.29
C LEU A 100 5.99 -12.47 19.36
N VAL A 101 5.70 -11.18 19.45
CA VAL A 101 4.35 -10.63 19.54
C VAL A 101 3.99 -10.01 18.20
N GLU A 102 2.97 -10.54 17.56
CA GLU A 102 2.40 -9.97 16.34
C GLU A 102 1.01 -9.42 16.69
N PRO A 103 0.83 -8.10 16.73
CA PRO A 103 -0.49 -7.53 16.89
C PRO A 103 -1.28 -7.82 15.63
N LEU A 104 -2.37 -8.58 15.76
CA LEU A 104 -3.35 -8.66 14.68
C LEU A 104 -4.11 -7.33 14.72
N ALA A 105 -3.68 -6.39 13.88
CA ALA A 105 -4.47 -5.21 13.63
C ALA A 105 -5.87 -5.70 13.28
N LEU A 106 -6.87 -5.26 14.05
CA LEU A 106 -8.18 -5.19 13.45
C LEU A 106 -7.97 -4.30 12.25
N THR A 107 -8.45 -4.74 11.10
CA THR A 107 -9.11 -3.85 10.15
C THR A 107 -10.30 -3.18 10.86
N ALA A 108 -10.06 -2.49 11.96
CA ALA A 108 -10.85 -1.39 12.42
C ALA A 108 -10.14 -0.24 11.74
N THR A 109 -10.52 -0.04 10.47
CA THR A 109 -10.10 1.05 9.64
C THR A 109 -10.05 2.27 10.53
N SER A 110 -8.84 2.73 10.86
CA SER A 110 -8.73 4.01 11.51
C SER A 110 -9.35 4.99 10.53
N THR A 111 -10.08 5.99 11.03
CA THR A 111 -10.69 7.02 10.16
C THR A 111 -9.65 7.62 9.21
N CYS A 112 -8.37 7.62 9.63
CA CYS A 112 -7.20 8.02 8.84
C CYS A 112 -6.89 7.08 7.66
N GLU A 113 -6.97 5.75 7.82
CA GLU A 113 -6.78 4.80 6.72
C GLU A 113 -7.93 4.87 5.70
N GLN A 114 -9.16 5.07 6.17
CA GLN A 114 -10.31 5.27 5.30
C GLN A 114 -10.16 6.59 4.51
N GLU A 115 -9.74 7.66 5.17
CA GLU A 115 -9.48 8.96 4.53
C GLU A 115 -8.34 8.87 3.49
N LEU A 116 -7.32 8.06 3.75
CA LEU A 116 -6.25 7.77 2.79
C LEU A 116 -6.76 6.99 1.58
N LEU A 117 -7.61 5.98 1.78
CA LEU A 117 -8.24 5.23 0.69
C LEU A 117 -9.19 6.10 -0.13
N ASP A 118 -9.98 6.96 0.52
CA ASP A 118 -10.85 7.92 -0.16
C ASP A 118 -10.03 8.91 -0.97
N LYS A 119 -8.90 9.41 -0.45
CA LYS A 119 -7.97 10.28 -1.18
C LYS A 119 -7.33 9.58 -2.38
N LEU A 120 -6.92 8.31 -2.24
CA LEU A 120 -6.38 7.52 -3.35
C LEU A 120 -7.44 7.29 -4.43
N THR A 121 -8.67 6.98 -4.03
CA THR A 121 -9.79 6.82 -4.95
C THR A 121 -10.11 8.13 -5.66
N ALA A 122 -10.12 9.26 -4.95
CA ALA A 122 -10.32 10.59 -5.52
C ALA A 122 -9.19 11.00 -6.48
N LEU A 123 -7.94 10.64 -6.17
CA LEU A 123 -6.81 10.85 -7.08
C LEU A 123 -6.91 9.99 -8.34
N GLN A 124 -7.33 8.73 -8.20
CA GLN A 124 -7.55 7.84 -9.34
C GLN A 124 -8.69 8.33 -10.23
N THR A 125 -9.80 8.82 -9.67
CA THR A 125 -10.90 9.41 -10.48
C THR A 125 -10.49 10.71 -11.15
N LEU A 126 -9.63 11.52 -10.52
CA LEU A 126 -9.08 12.73 -11.14
C LEU A 126 -8.15 12.38 -12.31
N HIS A 127 -7.28 11.39 -12.13
CA HIS A 127 -6.30 10.99 -13.14
C HIS A 127 -6.96 10.25 -14.33
N ASN A 128 -8.04 9.50 -14.07
CA ASN A 128 -8.78 8.76 -15.10
C ASN A 128 -9.93 9.58 -15.71
N LYS A 129 -9.93 10.91 -15.60
CA LYS A 129 -10.94 11.75 -16.26
C LYS A 129 -10.68 11.73 -17.78
N PRO A 130 -11.49 11.04 -18.60
CA PRO A 130 -11.18 10.85 -20.02
C PRO A 130 -11.62 12.04 -20.89
N VAL A 131 -12.27 13.05 -20.28
CA VAL A 131 -12.84 14.19 -20.98
C VAL A 131 -11.93 15.40 -20.77
N HIS A 132 -11.14 15.69 -21.80
CA HIS A 132 -10.35 16.91 -21.90
C HIS A 132 -10.99 17.77 -23.00
N GLU A 133 -11.32 19.01 -22.66
CA GLU A 133 -11.85 19.99 -23.61
C GLU A 133 -10.65 20.74 -24.22
N PHE A 134 -10.47 20.63 -25.54
CA PHE A 134 -9.46 21.37 -26.27
C PHE A 134 -10.13 22.24 -27.33
N ASP A 135 -9.76 23.51 -27.40
CA ASP A 135 -10.15 24.38 -28.51
C ASP A 135 -9.28 24.09 -29.73
N VAL A 136 -9.85 23.41 -30.73
CA VAL A 136 -9.17 23.16 -32.00
C VAL A 136 -9.36 24.37 -32.91
N ILE A 137 -8.36 25.25 -32.96
CA ILE A 137 -8.37 26.41 -33.85
C ILE A 137 -7.82 26.02 -35.23
N VAL A 138 -8.72 25.65 -36.15
CA VAL A 138 -8.37 25.43 -37.56
C VAL A 138 -8.33 26.78 -38.29
N SER A 139 -7.13 27.31 -38.52
CA SER A 139 -6.94 28.60 -39.18
C SER A 139 -6.92 28.47 -40.72
N LEU A 140 -8.08 28.16 -41.30
CA LEU A 140 -8.38 28.39 -42.73
C LEU A 140 -9.20 29.68 -42.84
N LYS A 141 -8.54 30.82 -42.61
CA LYS A 141 -9.04 32.20 -42.79
C LYS A 141 -10.43 32.59 -42.24
N GLN A 142 -11.30 31.73 -41.66
CA GLN A 142 -12.61 32.25 -41.18
C GLN A 142 -13.46 31.54 -40.12
N LYS A 143 -13.24 30.31 -39.61
CA LYS A 143 -14.12 29.75 -38.54
C LYS A 143 -13.44 28.74 -37.59
N SER A 144 -13.59 28.90 -36.27
CA SER A 144 -13.26 27.89 -35.26
C SER A 144 -14.33 26.80 -35.18
N TYR A 145 -13.93 25.57 -34.87
CA TYR A 145 -14.82 24.41 -34.72
C TYR A 145 -14.65 23.79 -33.33
N LYS A 146 -15.77 23.52 -32.64
CA LYS A 146 -15.77 22.83 -31.35
C LYS A 146 -16.04 21.35 -31.58
N TRP A 147 -15.05 20.51 -31.25
CA TRP A 147 -15.15 19.06 -31.33
C TRP A 147 -15.11 18.45 -29.93
N VAL A 148 -16.08 17.59 -29.61
CA VAL A 148 -16.16 16.91 -28.30
C VAL A 148 -16.15 15.42 -28.56
N VAL A 149 -15.12 14.73 -28.09
CA VAL A 149 -14.96 13.28 -28.29
C VAL A 149 -14.23 12.64 -27.11
N ASN A 150 -14.42 11.32 -26.92
CA ASN A 150 -13.66 10.53 -25.98
C ASN A 150 -12.31 10.10 -26.59
N ILE A 151 -11.21 10.44 -25.93
CA ILE A 151 -9.83 10.22 -26.41
C ILE A 151 -9.44 8.74 -26.42
N GLU A 152 -10.05 7.90 -25.57
CA GLU A 152 -9.73 6.46 -25.49
C GLU A 152 -10.21 5.67 -26.71
N HIS A 153 -11.14 6.23 -27.48
CA HIS A 153 -11.82 5.53 -28.57
C HIS A 153 -11.77 6.28 -29.90
N THR A 154 -11.18 7.48 -29.92
CA THR A 154 -11.08 8.29 -31.13
C THR A 154 -9.72 8.11 -31.80
N THR A 155 -9.74 8.00 -33.11
CA THR A 155 -8.54 7.92 -33.93
C THR A 155 -8.31 9.24 -34.67
N LEU A 156 -7.07 9.44 -35.14
CA LEU A 156 -6.73 10.56 -36.01
C LEU A 156 -7.59 10.59 -37.29
N GLU A 157 -8.06 9.42 -37.76
CA GLU A 157 -8.95 9.30 -38.91
C GLU A 157 -10.37 9.80 -38.61
N ASP A 158 -10.87 9.61 -37.39
CA ASP A 158 -12.17 10.15 -36.97
C ASP A 158 -12.15 11.68 -36.96
N LEU A 159 -11.05 12.28 -36.48
CA LEU A 159 -10.83 13.73 -36.54
C LEU A 159 -10.78 14.22 -37.99
N LYS A 160 -9.98 13.57 -38.85
CA LYS A 160 -9.87 13.91 -40.28
C LYS A 160 -11.22 13.83 -40.98
N THR A 161 -12.00 12.78 -40.68
CA THR A 161 -13.34 12.57 -41.24
C THR A 161 -14.29 13.66 -40.80
N SER A 162 -14.33 14.00 -39.51
CA SER A 162 -15.18 15.05 -38.96
C SER A 162 -14.87 16.44 -39.56
N ILE A 163 -13.58 16.77 -39.74
CA ILE A 163 -13.16 18.01 -40.42
C ILE A 163 -13.61 18.00 -41.88
N ARG A 164 -13.45 16.88 -42.59
CA ARG A 164 -13.84 16.74 -44.00
C ARG A 164 -15.35 16.91 -44.18
N GLU A 165 -16.16 16.31 -43.31
CA GLU A 165 -17.63 16.41 -43.34
C GLU A 165 -18.10 17.84 -43.11
N MET A 166 -17.51 18.56 -42.15
CA MET A 166 -17.97 19.89 -41.79
C MET A 166 -17.64 20.96 -42.84
N TYR A 167 -16.48 20.86 -43.48
CA TYR A 167 -16.00 21.91 -44.38
C TYR A 167 -16.11 21.57 -45.87
N GLN A 168 -16.38 20.30 -46.23
CA GLN A 168 -16.38 19.80 -47.61
C GLN A 168 -15.38 20.54 -48.53
N PRO A 169 -14.08 20.54 -48.20
CA PRO A 169 -13.12 21.35 -48.96
C PRO A 169 -13.06 20.84 -50.41
N PRO A 170 -13.25 21.72 -51.42
CA PRO A 170 -13.04 21.33 -52.80
C PRO A 170 -11.55 21.00 -52.99
N ALA A 171 -11.28 19.73 -53.33
CA ALA A 171 -9.96 19.17 -53.64
C ALA A 171 -8.88 19.37 -52.56
N LEU A 172 -8.85 18.49 -51.55
CA LEU A 172 -7.59 18.06 -50.91
C LEU A 172 -6.98 16.94 -51.78
N GLU A 173 -6.64 17.27 -53.02
CA GLU A 173 -5.64 16.51 -53.76
C GLU A 173 -4.28 17.07 -53.35
N ASN A 174 -3.43 16.17 -52.83
CA ASN A 174 -2.01 16.39 -52.48
C ASN A 174 -1.75 17.07 -51.13
N ASP A 175 -1.47 16.24 -50.10
CA ASP A 175 -0.44 16.41 -49.06
C ASP A 175 -0.22 17.77 -48.35
N GLY A 176 -1.23 18.65 -48.29
CA GLY A 176 -1.04 20.04 -47.84
C GLY A 176 -1.63 20.45 -46.49
N ALA A 177 -2.41 19.59 -45.81
CA ALA A 177 -3.07 19.98 -44.56
C ALA A 177 -2.14 19.75 -43.35
N VAL A 178 -1.34 20.77 -43.01
CA VAL A 178 -0.52 20.76 -41.78
C VAL A 178 -1.41 21.10 -40.58
N LEU A 179 -1.77 20.07 -39.80
CA LEU A 179 -2.47 20.22 -38.53
C LEU A 179 -1.51 20.71 -37.46
N ASN A 180 -1.49 22.01 -37.16
CA ASN A 180 -0.70 22.53 -36.04
C ASN A 180 -1.53 22.51 -34.75
N PHE A 181 -1.02 21.85 -33.72
CA PHE A 181 -1.63 21.85 -32.39
C PHE A 181 -0.94 22.92 -31.55
N MET A 182 -1.71 23.83 -30.94
CA MET A 182 -1.20 24.78 -29.95
C MET A 182 -1.67 24.33 -28.57
N ASN A 183 -0.73 24.22 -27.62
CA ASN A 183 -1.03 23.98 -26.22
C ASN A 183 -0.26 25.00 -25.37
N ASP A 184 -0.96 25.68 -24.45
CA ASP A 184 -0.41 26.66 -23.50
C ASP A 184 0.63 27.64 -24.08
N GLY A 185 0.30 28.27 -25.22
CA GLY A 185 1.12 29.34 -25.82
C GLY A 185 2.36 28.87 -26.59
N GLY A 186 2.68 27.57 -26.58
CA GLY A 186 3.71 26.99 -27.45
C GLY A 186 3.13 26.55 -28.79
N ARG A 187 3.79 26.93 -29.91
CA ARG A 187 3.50 26.34 -31.23
C ARG A 187 4.27 25.04 -31.36
N TYR A 188 3.57 23.94 -31.53
CA TYR A 188 4.16 22.64 -31.84
C TYR A 188 3.71 22.21 -33.23
N SER A 189 4.67 21.89 -34.10
CA SER A 189 4.39 21.29 -35.40
C SER A 189 4.47 19.77 -35.29
N PRO A 190 3.58 19.02 -35.95
CA PRO A 190 3.68 17.56 -36.00
C PRO A 190 5.02 17.17 -36.62
N ARG A 191 5.78 16.29 -35.95
CA ARG A 191 6.88 15.57 -36.59
C ARG A 191 6.30 14.30 -37.21
N ASN A 192 6.43 14.19 -38.53
CA ASN A 192 6.08 12.98 -39.29
C ASN A 192 7.23 11.95 -39.33
N ASP A 193 8.11 11.94 -38.33
CA ASP A 193 9.23 10.99 -38.32
C ASP A 193 8.69 9.59 -38.01
N VAL A 194 8.77 8.69 -39.01
CA VAL A 194 8.26 7.30 -39.00
C VAL A 194 9.15 6.36 -38.14
N ALA A 195 9.72 6.86 -37.04
CA ALA A 195 10.72 6.12 -36.28
C ALA A 195 10.50 6.22 -34.77
N PHE A 196 9.35 5.78 -34.27
CA PHE A 196 9.15 5.29 -32.90
C PHE A 196 8.04 4.25 -32.86
#